data_AF-A0A7R9XC58-F1
#
_entry.id   AF-A0A7R9XC58-F1
#
_cell.length_a   1.000
_cell.length_b   1.000
_cell.length_c   1.000
_cell.angle_alpha   90.00
_cell.angle_beta   90.00
_cell.angle_gamma   90.00
#
_symmetry.space_group_name_H-M   'P 1'
#
loop_
_entity.id
_entity.type
_entity.pdbx_description
1 polymer ?
#
loop_
_entity_poly.entity_id
_entity_poly.type
_entity_poly.pdbx_seq_one_letter_code
_entity_poly.pdbx_strand_id
1 'polypeptide(L)'
;GCPKNSICENGKCLASCSSEVDCDCGETCSERKCVLKCDVTDLCPNGFLCKNGKCIPGCASNKDCPTSKSCINSVCLNECDLPGACGDNAKCSIQNHQRNCICANGFTGDPYKL
;
A
#
# COMPACT_ATOMS: atom_id res chain seq x y z
N GLY A 1 7.32 4.69 -31.71
CA GLY A 1 6.07 5.30 -31.24
C GLY A 1 5.29 4.27 -30.45
N CYS A 2 4.44 4.69 -29.52
CA CYS A 2 3.60 3.76 -28.77
C CYS A 2 2.52 3.12 -29.68
N PRO A 3 2.04 1.89 -29.38
CA PRO A 3 0.96 1.25 -30.13
C PRO A 3 -0.34 2.07 -30.06
N LYS A 4 -1.31 1.78 -30.95
CA LYS A 4 -2.63 2.43 -30.92
C LYS A 4 -3.27 2.29 -29.52
N ASN A 5 -4.02 3.31 -29.09
CA ASN A 5 -4.66 3.39 -27.77
C ASN A 5 -3.70 3.42 -26.58
N SER A 6 -2.56 4.11 -26.72
CA SER A 6 -1.67 4.38 -25.59
C SER A 6 -1.08 5.78 -25.65
N ILE A 7 -0.79 6.35 -24.49
CA ILE A 7 -0.13 7.65 -24.33
C ILE A 7 1.27 7.46 -23.77
N CYS A 8 2.19 8.34 -24.15
CA CYS A 8 3.55 8.33 -23.60
C CYS A 8 3.59 9.25 -22.36
N GLU A 9 3.84 8.68 -21.17
CA GLU A 9 4.01 9.42 -19.90
C GLU A 9 5.33 8.99 -19.24
N ASN A 10 6.24 9.95 -18.98
CA ASN A 10 7.59 9.69 -18.45
C ASN A 10 8.38 8.58 -19.21
N GLY A 11 8.21 8.50 -20.53
CA GLY A 11 8.89 7.52 -21.38
C GLY A 11 8.28 6.11 -21.35
N LYS A 12 7.14 5.91 -20.67
CA LYS A 12 6.38 4.66 -20.65
C LYS A 12 5.10 4.81 -21.47
N CYS A 13 4.75 3.80 -22.26
CA CYS A 13 3.46 3.74 -22.94
C CYS A 13 2.41 3.23 -21.93
N LEU A 14 1.50 4.10 -21.53
CA LEU A 14 0.38 3.74 -20.66
C LEU A 14 -0.88 3.56 -21.51
N ALA A 15 -1.66 2.53 -21.22
CA ALA A 15 -2.93 2.28 -21.88
C ALA A 15 -3.83 3.52 -21.77
N SER A 16 -4.32 3.98 -22.92
CA SER A 16 -5.22 5.11 -23.04
C SER A 16 -6.53 4.63 -23.63
N CYS A 17 -7.62 5.16 -23.14
CA CYS A 17 -8.94 4.72 -23.56
C CYS A 17 -9.85 5.91 -23.84
N SER A 18 -10.79 5.72 -24.76
CA SER A 18 -11.95 6.59 -24.92
C SER A 18 -13.23 5.91 -24.42
N SER A 19 -13.19 4.58 -24.28
CA SER A 19 -14.29 3.72 -23.85
C SER A 19 -13.77 2.44 -23.19
N GLU A 20 -14.64 1.67 -22.54
CA GLU A 20 -14.23 0.42 -21.87
C GLU A 20 -13.74 -0.66 -22.83
N VAL A 21 -14.18 -0.65 -24.09
CA VAL A 21 -13.74 -1.63 -25.11
C VAL A 21 -12.29 -1.43 -25.53
N ASP A 22 -11.68 -0.30 -25.18
CA ASP A 22 -10.27 -0.03 -25.40
C ASP A 22 -9.37 -0.66 -24.33
N CYS A 23 -9.95 -1.16 -23.23
CA CYS A 23 -9.23 -1.71 -22.08
C CYS A 23 -9.28 -3.24 -22.05
N ASP A 24 -8.31 -3.84 -21.35
CA ASP A 24 -8.25 -5.29 -21.21
C ASP A 24 -9.33 -5.82 -20.25
N CYS A 25 -9.54 -7.13 -20.26
CA CYS A 25 -10.54 -7.77 -19.39
C CYS A 25 -10.23 -7.47 -17.91
N GLY A 26 -11.25 -7.02 -17.17
CA GLY A 26 -11.10 -6.62 -15.77
C GLY A 26 -10.72 -5.16 -15.58
N GLU A 27 -10.60 -4.35 -16.62
CA GLU A 27 -10.30 -2.91 -16.50
C GLU A 27 -11.50 -2.00 -16.83
N THR A 28 -11.43 -0.75 -16.41
CA THR A 28 -12.37 0.33 -16.75
C THR A 28 -11.64 1.50 -17.36
N CYS A 29 -12.30 2.20 -18.29
CA CYS A 29 -11.80 3.49 -18.73
C CYS A 29 -12.12 4.58 -17.71
N SER A 30 -11.09 5.23 -17.16
CA SER A 30 -11.19 6.32 -16.20
C SER A 30 -10.21 7.43 -16.54
N GLU A 31 -10.70 8.64 -16.78
CA GLU A 31 -9.85 9.81 -17.11
C GLU A 31 -8.89 9.53 -18.29
N ARG A 32 -9.38 8.80 -19.30
CA ARG A 32 -8.62 8.31 -20.46
C ARG A 32 -7.54 7.29 -20.15
N LYS A 33 -7.50 6.70 -18.95
CA LYS A 33 -6.60 5.62 -18.55
C LYS A 33 -7.38 4.34 -18.26
N CYS A 34 -6.86 3.20 -18.70
CA CYS A 34 -7.38 1.90 -18.25
C CYS A 34 -6.89 1.63 -16.83
N VAL A 35 -7.80 1.29 -15.93
CA VAL A 35 -7.48 0.98 -14.53
C VAL A 35 -8.19 -0.30 -14.12
N LEU A 36 -7.48 -1.16 -13.37
CA LEU A 36 -8.00 -2.44 -12.90
C LEU A 36 -9.25 -2.22 -12.05
N LYS A 37 -10.34 -2.88 -12.43
CA LYS A 37 -11.56 -2.97 -11.63
C LYS A 37 -11.30 -3.88 -10.45
N CYS A 38 -11.96 -3.59 -9.35
CA CYS A 38 -11.99 -4.46 -8.19
C CYS A 38 -13.38 -4.43 -7.60
N ASP A 39 -13.82 -5.57 -7.10
CA ASP A 39 -15.08 -5.73 -6.37
C ASP A 39 -14.82 -6.49 -5.06
N VAL A 40 -15.88 -6.89 -4.35
CA VAL A 40 -15.74 -7.55 -3.04
C VAL A 40 -15.09 -8.95 -3.16
N THR A 41 -15.08 -9.54 -4.36
CA THR A 41 -14.48 -10.84 -4.68
C THR A 41 -13.11 -10.71 -5.35
N ASP A 42 -12.86 -9.62 -6.07
CA ASP A 42 -11.59 -9.29 -6.72
C ASP A 42 -10.74 -8.37 -5.83
N LEU A 43 -9.82 -8.99 -5.09
CA LEU A 43 -8.82 -8.26 -4.31
C LEU A 43 -7.77 -7.69 -5.25
N CYS A 44 -7.53 -6.39 -5.14
CA CYS A 44 -6.41 -5.75 -5.82
C CYS A 44 -5.09 -6.47 -5.50
N PRO A 45 -4.15 -6.54 -6.46
CA PRO A 45 -2.81 -7.06 -6.20
C PRO A 45 -2.19 -6.39 -4.96
N ASN A 46 -1.32 -7.12 -4.24
CA ASN A 46 -0.67 -6.61 -3.03
C ASN A 46 -0.08 -5.21 -3.24
N GLY A 47 -0.37 -4.30 -2.31
CA GLY A 47 0.08 -2.92 -2.38
C GLY A 47 -0.85 -1.97 -3.15
N PHE A 48 -2.00 -2.47 -3.59
CA PHE A 48 -3.06 -1.67 -4.19
C PHE A 48 -4.32 -1.81 -3.36
N LEU A 49 -5.05 -0.70 -3.26
CA LEU A 49 -6.31 -0.63 -2.53
C LEU A 49 -7.44 -0.54 -3.53
N CYS A 50 -8.48 -1.33 -3.31
CA CYS A 50 -9.71 -1.14 -4.05
C CYS A 50 -10.38 0.15 -3.58
N LYS A 51 -10.42 1.17 -4.43
CA LYS A 51 -11.10 2.45 -4.17
C LYS A 51 -12.01 2.81 -5.34
N ASN A 52 -13.30 2.95 -5.05
CA ASN A 52 -14.34 3.27 -6.05
C ASN A 52 -14.35 2.29 -7.23
N GLY A 53 -14.19 1.00 -6.93
CA GLY A 53 -14.15 -0.07 -7.93
C GLY A 53 -12.90 -0.03 -8.81
N LYS A 54 -11.81 0.61 -8.34
CA LYS A 54 -10.53 0.73 -9.04
C LYS A 54 -9.38 0.39 -8.11
N CYS A 55 -8.39 -0.34 -8.58
CA CYS A 55 -7.16 -0.53 -7.82
C CYS A 55 -6.31 0.74 -7.90
N ILE A 56 -6.26 1.48 -6.79
CA ILE A 56 -5.35 2.62 -6.62
C ILE A 56 -4.09 2.16 -5.90
N PRO A 57 -2.96 2.87 -6.07
CA PRO A 57 -1.80 2.66 -5.22
C PRO A 57 -2.21 2.73 -3.75
N GLY A 58 -1.75 1.77 -2.95
CA GLY A 58 -1.61 1.95 -1.52
C GLY A 58 -0.51 2.97 -1.21
N CYS A 59 0.09 2.93 -0.02
CA CYS A 59 1.13 3.89 0.31
C CYS A 59 2.43 3.64 -0.47
N ALA A 60 3.23 4.68 -0.74
CA ALA A 60 4.56 4.56 -1.34
C ALA A 60 5.69 4.80 -0.33
N SER A 61 5.39 5.53 0.73
CA SER A 61 6.33 5.88 1.78
C SER A 61 5.56 6.12 3.07
N ASN A 62 6.30 6.15 4.16
CA ASN A 62 5.81 6.57 5.46
C ASN A 62 5.06 7.91 5.39
N LYS A 63 5.46 8.84 4.51
CA LYS A 63 4.78 10.14 4.33
C LYS A 63 3.41 10.04 3.68
N ASP A 64 3.17 8.95 2.95
CA ASP A 64 1.86 8.62 2.39
C ASP A 64 0.96 7.92 3.43
N CYS A 65 1.49 7.69 4.63
CA CYS A 65 0.80 7.10 5.78
C CYS A 65 0.62 8.11 6.92
N PRO A 66 -0.34 7.89 7.83
CA PRO A 66 -0.41 8.61 9.10
C PRO A 66 0.88 8.41 9.92
N THR A 67 1.26 9.39 10.73
CA THR A 67 2.47 9.33 11.59
C THR A 67 2.52 8.14 12.54
N SER A 68 1.37 7.54 12.85
CA SER A 68 1.20 6.32 13.64
C SER A 68 1.28 5.01 12.83
N LYS A 69 1.58 5.07 11.52
CA LYS A 69 1.66 3.91 10.62
C LYS A 69 2.86 4.02 9.70
N SER A 70 3.37 2.87 9.31
CA SER A 70 4.46 2.74 8.37
C SER A 70 3.95 2.17 7.06
N CYS A 71 4.54 2.59 5.97
CA CYS A 71 4.23 2.00 4.69
C CYS A 71 4.98 0.68 4.54
N ILE A 72 4.27 -0.43 4.78
CA ILE A 72 4.84 -1.77 4.70
C ILE A 72 4.04 -2.58 3.71
N ASN A 73 4.73 -3.14 2.72
CA ASN A 73 4.11 -3.84 1.59
C ASN A 73 3.04 -2.98 0.88
N SER A 74 3.31 -1.66 0.77
CA SER A 74 2.40 -0.66 0.21
C SER A 74 1.04 -0.61 0.91
N VAL A 75 1.01 -1.02 2.17
CA VAL A 75 -0.11 -0.90 3.08
C VAL A 75 0.35 -0.08 4.28
N CYS A 76 -0.35 1.02 4.56
CA CYS A 76 -0.11 1.73 5.80
C CYS A 76 -0.55 0.83 6.95
N LEU A 77 0.40 0.26 7.67
CA LEU A 77 0.16 -0.63 8.80
C LEU A 77 0.94 -0.18 10.03
N ASN A 78 0.43 -0.56 11.20
CA ASN A 78 1.05 -0.29 12.48
C ASN A 78 1.97 -1.46 12.82
N GLU A 79 3.28 -1.21 12.83
CA GLU A 79 4.29 -2.23 13.11
C GLU A 79 4.15 -2.90 14.49
N CYS A 80 3.48 -2.23 15.45
CA CYS A 80 3.20 -2.82 16.77
C CYS A 80 2.17 -3.97 16.73
N ASP A 81 1.38 -4.04 15.67
CA ASP A 81 0.36 -5.08 15.48
C ASP A 81 0.94 -6.34 14.79
N LEU A 82 2.22 -6.30 14.38
CA LEU A 82 2.89 -7.44 13.78
C LEU A 82 3.30 -8.47 14.85
N PRO A 83 3.19 -9.78 14.56
CA PRO A 83 3.73 -10.81 15.44
C PRO A 83 5.21 -10.58 15.72
N GLY A 84 5.61 -10.61 16.99
CA GLY A 84 7.00 -10.32 17.39
C GLY A 84 7.39 -8.85 17.17
N ALA A 85 6.44 -7.92 17.26
CA ALA A 85 6.73 -6.49 17.15
C ALA A 85 7.76 -6.02 18.19
N CYS A 86 7.64 -6.50 19.42
CA CYS A 86 8.57 -6.27 20.53
C CYS A 86 8.80 -7.57 21.30
N GLY A 87 9.86 -7.59 22.11
CA GLY A 87 10.17 -8.66 23.06
C GLY A 87 9.15 -8.78 24.19
N ASP A 88 9.22 -9.88 24.94
CA ASP A 88 8.31 -10.15 26.04
C ASP A 88 8.43 -9.07 27.13
N ASN A 89 7.29 -8.66 27.68
CA ASN A 89 7.20 -7.59 28.68
C ASN A 89 7.73 -6.21 28.20
N ALA A 90 7.82 -5.97 26.89
CA ALA A 90 8.08 -4.65 26.32
C ALA A 90 6.79 -3.95 25.85
N LYS A 91 6.73 -2.64 26.03
CA LYS A 91 5.72 -1.73 25.50
C LYS A 91 6.10 -1.31 24.09
N CYS A 92 5.18 -1.46 23.13
CA CYS A 92 5.35 -0.98 21.76
C CYS A 92 4.68 0.40 21.56
N SER A 93 5.32 1.26 20.79
CA SER A 93 4.76 2.53 20.32
C SER A 93 5.26 2.84 18.91
N ILE A 94 4.48 3.54 18.08
CA ILE A 94 4.95 4.06 16.80
C ILE A 94 5.38 5.52 16.98
N GLN A 95 6.60 5.84 16.57
CA GLN A 95 7.09 7.22 16.51
C GLN A 95 7.77 7.44 15.17
N ASN A 96 7.40 8.50 14.45
CA ASN A 96 7.94 8.84 13.12
C ASN A 96 7.86 7.68 12.10
N HIS A 97 6.72 6.97 12.06
CA HIS A 97 6.51 5.82 11.19
C HIS A 97 7.53 4.69 11.40
N GLN A 98 7.92 4.48 12.65
CA GLN A 98 8.78 3.39 13.07
C GLN A 98 8.30 2.84 14.40
N ARG A 99 8.37 1.52 14.58
CA ARG A 99 8.17 0.91 15.90
C ARG A 99 9.29 1.28 16.86
N ASN A 100 8.88 1.53 18.09
CA ASN A 100 9.73 1.78 19.23
C ASN A 100 9.29 0.89 20.40
N CYS A 101 10.18 0.02 20.85
CA CYS A 101 9.97 -0.93 21.93
C CYS A 101 10.72 -0.50 23.21
N ILE A 102 10.06 -0.54 24.36
CA ILE A 102 10.62 -0.16 25.66
C ILE A 102 10.23 -1.19 26.72
N CYS A 103 11.17 -1.71 27.51
CA CYS A 103 10.85 -2.65 28.61
C CYS A 103 9.84 -2.04 29.60
N ALA A 104 8.90 -2.84 30.08
CA ALA A 104 7.97 -2.41 31.12
C ALA A 104 8.69 -2.15 32.45
N ASN A 105 8.06 -1.38 33.34
CA ASN A 105 8.64 -1.04 34.65
C ASN A 105 8.99 -2.33 35.41
N GLY A 106 10.26 -2.44 35.83
CA GLY A 106 10.77 -3.61 36.54
C GLY A 106 11.35 -4.72 35.66
N PHE A 107 11.31 -4.57 34.32
CA PHE A 107 11.92 -5.51 33.38
C PHE A 107 13.19 -4.93 32.75
N THR A 108 14.14 -5.81 32.41
CA THR A 108 15.43 -5.46 31.79
C THR A 108 15.73 -6.45 30.65
N GLY A 109 16.60 -6.06 29.73
CA GLY A 109 16.90 -6.86 28.52
C GLY A 109 16.77 -6.04 27.24
N ASP A 110 16.81 -6.71 26.10
CA ASP A 110 16.63 -6.10 24.78
C ASP A 110 15.13 -6.05 24.45
N PRO A 111 14.50 -4.86 24.38
CA PRO A 111 13.06 -4.75 24.18
C PRO A 111 12.59 -5.16 22.77
N TYR A 112 13.50 -5.45 21.83
CA TYR A 112 13.18 -5.92 20.48
C TYR A 112 13.35 -7.43 20.30
N LYS A 113 13.88 -8.15 21.32
CA LYS A 113 14.11 -9.58 21.26
C LYS A 113 13.20 -10.30 22.23
N LEU A 114 12.51 -11.31 21.71
CA LEU A 114 11.89 -12.37 22.51
C LEU A 114 12.97 -13.20 23.20
#